data_AF-A0A1F5E6J5-F1
#
_entry.id   AF-A0A1F5E6J5-F1
#
_cell.length_a   1.000
_cell.length_b   1.000
_cell.length_c   1.000
_cell.angle_alpha   90.00
_cell.angle_beta   90.00
_cell.angle_gamma   90.00
#
_symmetry.space_group_name_H-M   'P 1'
#
loop_
_entity.id
_entity.type
_entity.pdbx_description
1 polymer ?
#
loop_
_entity_poly.entity_id
_entity_poly.type
_entity_poly.pdbx_seq_one_letter_code
_entity_poly.pdbx_strand_id
1 'polypeptide(L)'
;MVEKSKVKSQKSKVRDRLRRISGQIQGIEKMVADNKDCLQVVQQVVAARNALGKVATIILTQESCKLSKQKSTKKFEKIINNLICLRENS
;
A
#
# COMPACT_ATOMS: atom_id res chain seq x y z
N MET A 1 31.74 19.30 10.53
CA MET A 1 30.56 19.40 9.64
C MET A 1 30.58 18.17 8.75
N VAL A 2 29.41 17.53 8.52
CA VAL A 2 29.12 16.32 7.72
C VAL A 2 28.72 15.11 8.58
N GLU A 3 27.61 14.46 8.18
CA GLU A 3 26.99 13.20 8.68
C GLU A 3 25.68 13.27 9.50
N LYS A 4 24.71 14.10 9.10
CA LYS A 4 23.31 14.04 9.60
C LYS A 4 22.31 13.27 8.71
N SER A 5 22.74 12.50 7.72
CA SER A 5 21.87 12.28 6.53
C SER A 5 21.40 10.85 6.20
N LYS A 6 21.66 9.81 7.00
CA LYS A 6 21.44 8.42 6.52
C LYS A 6 20.65 7.44 7.40
N VAL A 7 19.68 7.92 8.18
CA VAL A 7 18.67 7.04 8.82
C VAL A 7 17.26 7.63 8.70
N LYS A 8 16.72 7.75 7.47
CA LYS A 8 15.26 7.79 7.32
C LYS A 8 14.75 6.38 7.63
N SER A 9 14.36 6.16 8.90
CA SER A 9 13.84 4.88 9.42
C SER A 9 12.90 4.24 8.41
N GLN A 10 12.99 2.94 8.16
CA GLN A 10 12.10 2.23 7.22
C GLN A 10 10.60 2.44 7.55
N LYS A 11 10.27 2.71 8.82
CA LYS A 11 8.95 3.19 9.28
C LYS A 11 8.54 4.51 8.63
N SER A 12 9.47 5.44 8.42
CA SER A 12 9.22 6.70 7.72
C SER A 12 8.88 6.47 6.25
N LYS A 13 9.48 5.46 5.59
CA LYS A 13 9.15 5.12 4.20
C LYS A 13 7.74 4.55 4.07
N VAL A 14 7.32 3.70 5.01
CA VAL A 14 5.94 3.20 5.08
C VAL A 14 4.96 4.36 5.33
N ARG A 15 5.27 5.25 6.27
CA ARG A 15 4.47 6.45 6.55
C ARG A 15 4.35 7.38 5.34
N ASP A 16 5.44 7.60 4.61
CA ASP A 16 5.45 8.42 3.40
C ASP A 16 4.57 7.80 2.29
N ARG A 17 4.53 6.45 2.18
CA ARG A 17 3.64 5.75 1.24
C ARG A 17 2.18 5.86 1.65
N LEU A 18 1.87 5.66 2.94
CA LEU A 18 0.51 5.83 3.47
C LEU A 18 -0.02 7.25 3.25
N ARG A 19 0.83 8.28 3.43
CA ARG A 19 0.46 9.68 3.12
C ARG A 19 0.08 9.87 1.66
N ARG A 20 0.82 9.27 0.72
CA ARG A 20 0.47 9.34 -0.71
C ARG A 20 -0.87 8.66 -0.99
N ILE A 21 -1.10 7.49 -0.40
CA ILE A 21 -2.37 6.75 -0.54
C ILE A 21 -3.52 7.59 0.00
N SER A 22 -3.36 8.27 1.14
CA SER A 22 -4.37 9.18 1.68
C SER A 22 -4.76 10.28 0.69
N GLY A 23 -3.79 10.82 -0.06
CA GLY A 23 -4.05 11.79 -1.12
C GLY A 23 -4.82 11.18 -2.31
N GLN A 24 -4.56 9.91 -2.64
CA GLN A 24 -5.34 9.19 -3.66
C GLN A 24 -6.80 9.00 -3.21
N ILE A 25 -7.03 8.63 -1.95
CA ILE A 25 -8.40 8.49 -1.40
C ILE A 25 -9.15 9.82 -1.42
N GLN A 26 -8.51 10.91 -1.01
CA GLN A 26 -9.10 12.26 -1.10
C GLN A 26 -9.38 12.67 -2.55
N GLY A 27 -8.51 12.27 -3.49
CA GLY A 27 -8.73 12.48 -4.92
C GLY A 27 -9.97 11.73 -5.42
N ILE A 28 -10.13 10.46 -5.05
CA ILE A 28 -11.29 9.64 -5.41
C ILE A 28 -12.58 10.24 -4.85
N GLU A 29 -12.58 10.67 -3.58
CA GLU A 29 -13.73 11.34 -2.95
C GLU A 29 -14.18 12.56 -3.75
N LYS A 30 -13.23 13.41 -4.17
CA LYS A 30 -13.53 14.56 -5.05
C LYS A 30 -14.05 14.14 -6.41
N MET A 31 -13.46 13.11 -7.02
CA MET A 31 -13.94 12.62 -8.33
C MET A 31 -15.38 12.12 -8.26
N VAL A 32 -15.78 11.48 -7.15
CA VAL A 32 -17.16 11.06 -6.92
C VAL A 32 -18.07 12.27 -6.72
N ALA A 33 -17.66 13.25 -5.90
CA ALA A 33 -18.42 14.48 -5.68
C ALA A 33 -18.63 15.28 -6.98
N ASP A 34 -17.60 15.33 -7.83
CA ASP A 34 -17.61 16.02 -9.11
C ASP A 34 -18.31 15.22 -10.23
N ASN A 35 -18.92 14.07 -9.92
CA ASN A 35 -19.55 13.15 -10.88
C ASN A 35 -18.63 12.84 -12.09
N LYS A 36 -17.34 12.61 -11.84
CA LYS A 36 -16.39 12.20 -12.87
C LYS A 36 -16.79 10.84 -13.44
N ASP A 37 -16.26 10.58 -14.63
CA ASP A 37 -16.47 9.32 -15.34
C ASP A 37 -16.18 8.10 -14.46
N CYS A 38 -17.15 7.16 -14.44
CA CYS A 38 -17.11 5.97 -13.59
C CYS A 38 -15.85 5.12 -13.85
N LEU A 39 -15.43 5.00 -15.10
CA LEU A 39 -14.23 4.23 -15.45
C LEU A 39 -12.97 4.89 -14.87
N GLN A 40 -12.86 6.21 -14.95
CA GLN A 40 -11.75 6.95 -14.33
C GLN A 40 -11.72 6.81 -12.80
N VAL A 41 -12.88 6.87 -12.13
CA VAL A 41 -12.98 6.67 -10.68
C VAL A 41 -12.50 5.26 -10.31
N VAL A 42 -13.00 4.24 -11.01
CA VAL A 42 -12.61 2.83 -10.78
C VAL A 42 -11.11 2.62 -11.01
N GLN A 43 -10.52 3.24 -12.04
CA GLN A 43 -9.07 3.19 -12.28
C GLN A 43 -8.27 3.76 -11.10
N GLN A 44 -8.70 4.88 -10.50
CA GLN A 44 -8.04 5.44 -9.32
C GLN A 44 -8.20 4.56 -8.08
N VAL A 45 -9.37 3.94 -7.89
CA VAL A 45 -9.59 2.96 -6.82
C VAL A 45 -8.63 1.77 -6.95
N VAL A 46 -8.47 1.22 -8.17
CA VAL A 46 -7.51 0.15 -8.44
C VAL A 46 -6.07 0.59 -8.16
N ALA A 47 -5.70 1.81 -8.55
CA ALA A 47 -4.37 2.36 -8.28
C ALA A 47 -4.09 2.48 -6.76
N ALA A 48 -5.07 2.98 -5.99
CA ALA A 48 -4.97 3.08 -4.53
C ALA A 48 -4.86 1.70 -3.87
N ARG A 49 -5.65 0.72 -4.33
CA ARG A 49 -5.57 -0.67 -3.84
C ARG A 49 -4.19 -1.28 -4.11
N ASN A 50 -3.64 -1.10 -5.31
CA ASN A 50 -2.31 -1.60 -5.64
C ASN A 50 -1.20 -0.95 -4.79
N ALA A 51 -1.33 0.35 -4.49
CA ALA A 51 -0.41 1.05 -3.60
C ALA A 51 -0.49 0.50 -2.16
N LEU A 52 -1.69 0.21 -1.65
CA LEU A 52 -1.90 -0.46 -0.37
C LEU A 52 -1.29 -1.87 -0.34
N GLY A 53 -1.47 -2.67 -1.39
CA GLY A 53 -0.85 -3.99 -1.52
C GLY A 53 0.68 -3.93 -1.40
N LYS A 54 1.33 -2.96 -2.06
CA LYS A 54 2.78 -2.73 -1.94
C LYS A 54 3.20 -2.37 -0.50
N VAL A 55 2.39 -1.58 0.21
CA VAL A 55 2.65 -1.25 1.62
C VAL A 55 2.54 -2.49 2.49
N ALA A 56 1.52 -3.32 2.28
CA ALA A 56 1.35 -4.58 2.99
C ALA A 56 2.55 -5.52 2.77
N THR A 57 3.03 -5.69 1.54
CA THR A 57 4.25 -6.46 1.24
C THR A 57 5.46 -5.91 1.98
N ILE A 58 5.68 -4.59 1.97
CA ILE A 58 6.81 -3.96 2.68
C ILE A 58 6.74 -4.23 4.19
N ILE A 59 5.56 -4.14 4.78
CA ILE A 59 5.36 -4.44 6.21
C ILE A 59 5.67 -5.91 6.48
N LEU A 60 5.18 -6.85 5.66
CA LEU A 60 5.50 -8.28 5.82
C LEU A 60 6.99 -8.58 5.68
N THR A 61 7.67 -7.97 4.72
CA THR A 61 9.13 -8.10 4.55
C THR A 61 9.91 -7.45 5.70
N GLN A 62 9.31 -6.52 6.44
CA GLN A 62 9.93 -5.89 7.62
C GLN A 62 9.68 -6.68 8.90
N GLU A 63 8.52 -7.33 9.04
CA GLU A 63 8.16 -8.17 10.19
C GLU A 63 8.98 -9.48 10.24
N SER A 64 9.50 -9.97 9.11
CA SER A 64 10.45 -11.10 9.10
C SER A 64 11.81 -10.78 9.72
N CYS A 65 12.13 -9.51 9.99
CA CYS A 65 13.39 -9.10 10.61
C CYS A 65 13.30 -8.95 12.15
N LYS A 66 12.12 -9.12 12.77
CA LYS A 66 11.98 -8.95 14.24
C LYS A 66 11.60 -10.21 15.00
N LEU A 67 11.12 -11.25 14.34
CA LEU A 67 10.55 -12.40 15.04
C LEU A 67 11.13 -13.70 14.49
N SER A 68 12.27 -14.10 15.05
CA SER A 68 12.52 -15.52 15.28
C SER A 68 11.43 -16.07 16.22
N LYS A 69 10.27 -16.42 15.64
CA LYS A 69 9.27 -17.37 16.14
C LYS A 69 8.26 -17.62 15.01
N GLN A 70 8.44 -18.76 14.34
CA GLN A 70 7.64 -19.28 13.23
C GLN A 70 6.13 -19.35 13.58
N LYS A 71 5.24 -18.86 12.69
CA LYS A 71 3.97 -19.52 12.25
C LYS A 71 2.99 -18.64 11.43
N SER A 72 3.13 -17.31 11.36
CA SER A 72 2.05 -16.45 10.82
C SER A 72 2.17 -15.98 9.36
N THR A 73 3.24 -16.28 8.62
CA THR A 73 3.43 -15.76 7.25
C THR A 73 2.35 -16.21 6.27
N LYS A 74 1.95 -17.50 6.31
CA LYS A 74 0.90 -18.07 5.45
C LYS A 74 -0.49 -17.43 5.66
N LYS A 75 -0.82 -16.98 6.86
CA LYS A 75 -2.13 -16.34 7.16
C LYS A 75 -2.19 -14.93 6.60
N PHE A 76 -1.08 -14.19 6.70
CA PHE A 76 -0.96 -12.84 6.15
C PHE A 76 -0.88 -12.83 4.62
N GLU A 77 -0.19 -13.80 4.01
CA GLU A 77 -0.16 -13.95 2.54
C GLU A 77 -1.57 -14.16 1.96
N LYS A 78 -2.41 -14.97 2.61
CA LYS A 78 -3.82 -15.15 2.20
C LYS A 78 -4.63 -13.85 2.23
N ILE A 79 -4.42 -13.02 3.25
CA ILE A 79 -5.11 -11.71 3.37
C ILE A 79 -4.63 -10.76 2.26
N ILE A 80 -3.35 -10.80 1.90
CA ILE A 80 -2.80 -10.00 0.80
C ILE A 80 -3.30 -10.48 -0.58
N ASN A 81 -3.46 -11.79 -0.79
CA ASN A 81 -3.94 -12.32 -2.07
C ASN A 81 -5.35 -11.80 -2.42
N ASN A 82 -6.20 -11.57 -1.41
CA ASN A 82 -7.52 -10.95 -1.60
C ASN A 82 -7.45 -9.47 -2.04
N LEU A 83 -6.32 -8.79 -1.81
CA LEU A 83 -6.10 -7.38 -2.22
C LEU A 83 -5.42 -7.27 -3.60
N ILE A 84 -4.71 -8.32 -4.04
CA ILE A 84 -3.89 -8.34 -5.26
C ILE A 84 -4.63 -8.97 -6.46
N CYS A 85 -5.67 -9.80 -6.26
CA CYS A 85 -6.46 -10.33 -7.36
C CYS A 85 -7.44 -9.30 -7.98
N LEU A 86 -6.93 -8.47 -8.89
CA LEU A 86 -7.63 -8.15 -10.15
C LEU A 86 -6.67 -8.43 -11.32
N ARG A 87 -6.17 -9.67 -11.38
CA ARG A 87 -5.69 -10.24 -12.63
C ARG A 87 -6.61 -11.42 -12.93
N GLU A 88 -7.79 -11.10 -13.44
CA GLU A 88 -8.58 -12.06 -14.20
C GLU A 88 -8.66 -11.57 -15.64
N ASN A 89 -8.24 -12.47 -16.53
CA ASN A 89 -8.57 -12.57 -17.96
C ASN A 89 -7.78 -11.67 -18.94
N SER A 90 -6.70 -12.25 -19.47
CA SER A 90 -6.41 -12.22 -20.91
C SER A 90 -6.71 -13.61 -21.45
#